data_AF-A0A969C4T9-F1
#
_entry.id   AF-A0A969C4T9-F1
#
_cell.length_a   1.000
_cell.length_b   1.000
_cell.length_c   1.000
_cell.angle_alpha   90.00
_cell.angle_beta   90.00
_cell.angle_gamma   90.00
#
_symmetry.space_group_name_H-M   'P 1'
#
loop_
_entity.id
_entity.type
_entity.pdbx_description
1 polymer ?
#
loop_
_entity_poly.entity_id
_entity_poly.type
_entity_poly.pdbx_seq_one_letter_code
_entity_poly.pdbx_strand_id
1 'polypeptide(L)'
;MPSFQPIIVDTAPTGHALRLLAMPETLERWLKVLDTLLAKRRYMIQLYKRSYQADEIDKFLLGLNAEIKRMQSLLQDETRCRFVPVMLAEKIVISETEDLLSELNKQGISVQEILVNRLITETNCANCQNKHNRQIQQLQSLPEIFANHQLIKIPLNGKEIRSNETLLSFFDNAFIEDDLAVQQTFIQSDFHQPKTDLQPTEFMIFAGKGGVGKTTLSCTTALNLANEFPAKKILLFSSDPAHSIGDCLAVEMDDKPVRIRENLFAFQIDASAEFDKLKRLYADEIANLLNGLVPDLDLTFDKEVMERLLDLSPSGVDEVMALVRVLEMLKNEHFDVLVLDSAPTGHLLRLLEMPQLLDSWIKAFFSRF
;
A
#
# COMPACT_ATOMS: atom_id res chain seq x y z
N MET A 1 -17.14 4.26 33.12
CA MET A 1 -16.25 5.05 32.26
C MET A 1 -17.06 6.19 31.65
N PRO A 2 -16.50 7.39 31.47
CA PRO A 2 -17.21 8.48 30.79
C PRO A 2 -17.58 8.07 29.37
N SER A 3 -18.80 8.40 28.93
CA SER A 3 -19.26 8.18 27.56
C SER A 3 -18.77 9.33 26.68
N PHE A 4 -17.90 9.03 25.72
CA PHE A 4 -17.44 10.01 24.73
C PHE A 4 -18.35 9.95 23.50
N GLN A 5 -19.00 11.07 23.17
CA GLN A 5 -19.77 11.25 21.93
C GLN A 5 -19.66 12.71 21.46
N PRO A 6 -19.29 12.99 20.19
CA PRO A 6 -18.83 12.06 19.16
C PRO A 6 -17.38 11.57 19.39
N ILE A 7 -17.00 10.48 18.71
CA ILE A 7 -15.61 9.96 18.67
C ILE A 7 -15.04 10.30 17.29
N ILE A 8 -13.90 10.98 17.26
CA ILE A 8 -13.16 11.31 16.03
C ILE A 8 -11.89 10.46 16.01
N VAL A 9 -11.65 9.77 14.90
CA VAL A 9 -10.49 8.88 14.72
C VAL A 9 -9.66 9.41 13.55
N ASP A 10 -8.40 9.73 13.82
CA ASP A 10 -7.40 10.00 12.78
C ASP A 10 -6.73 8.67 12.39
N THR A 11 -6.65 8.38 11.10
CA THR A 11 -6.10 7.11 10.59
C THR A 11 -4.84 7.34 9.75
N ALA A 12 -3.95 6.37 9.77
CA ALA A 12 -2.70 6.36 9.00
C ALA A 12 -2.99 6.43 7.47
N PRO A 13 -1.98 6.67 6.60
CA PRO A 13 -2.18 6.88 5.17
C PRO A 13 -3.05 5.80 4.53
N THR A 14 -3.71 6.17 3.43
CA THR A 14 -4.69 5.40 2.65
C THR A 14 -4.35 3.91 2.50
N GLY A 15 -3.11 3.53 2.14
CA GLY A 15 -2.72 2.11 2.08
C GLY A 15 -2.79 1.35 3.43
N HIS A 16 -2.56 2.00 4.57
CA HIS A 16 -2.72 1.41 5.90
C HIS A 16 -4.18 1.47 6.37
N ALA A 17 -4.91 2.54 6.04
CA ALA A 17 -6.35 2.65 6.31
C ALA A 17 -7.14 1.57 5.55
N LEU A 18 -6.83 1.34 4.27
CA LEU A 18 -7.39 0.25 3.46
C LEU A 18 -7.16 -1.13 4.11
N ARG A 19 -5.96 -1.39 4.61
CA ARG A 19 -5.67 -2.64 5.34
C ARG A 19 -6.47 -2.76 6.63
N LEU A 20 -6.63 -1.67 7.38
CA LEU A 20 -7.47 -1.64 8.57
C LEU A 20 -8.95 -1.93 8.23
N LEU A 21 -9.43 -1.40 7.12
CA LEU A 21 -10.79 -1.61 6.62
C LEU A 21 -11.02 -3.04 6.08
N ALA A 22 -10.00 -3.65 5.47
CA ALA A 22 -10.02 -5.04 5.01
C ALA A 22 -9.70 -6.07 6.12
N MET A 23 -9.23 -5.60 7.30
CA MET A 23 -8.85 -6.44 8.43
C MET A 23 -9.99 -7.30 8.98
N PRO A 24 -11.24 -6.82 9.11
CA PRO A 24 -12.37 -7.64 9.57
C PRO A 24 -12.60 -8.86 8.70
N GLU A 25 -12.58 -8.68 7.37
CA GLU A 25 -12.75 -9.77 6.42
C GLU A 25 -11.57 -10.76 6.49
N THR A 26 -10.35 -10.23 6.57
CA THR A 26 -9.12 -11.03 6.72
C THR A 26 -9.17 -11.86 8.00
N LEU A 27 -9.56 -11.25 9.14
CA LEU A 27 -9.75 -11.96 10.41
C LEU A 27 -10.87 -13.00 10.32
N GLU A 28 -11.98 -12.72 9.64
CA GLU A 28 -13.06 -13.69 9.45
C GLU A 28 -12.57 -14.92 8.66
N ARG A 29 -11.76 -14.70 7.61
CA ARG A 29 -11.12 -15.80 6.86
C ARG A 29 -10.17 -16.61 7.76
N TRP A 30 -9.32 -15.96 8.54
CA TRP A 30 -8.45 -16.63 9.52
C TRP A 30 -9.25 -17.42 10.56
N LEU A 31 -10.34 -16.85 11.09
CA LEU A 31 -11.22 -17.52 12.03
C LEU A 31 -11.89 -18.75 11.43
N LYS A 32 -12.32 -18.70 10.16
CA LYS A 32 -12.85 -19.86 9.44
C LYS A 32 -11.82 -20.97 9.30
N VAL A 33 -10.57 -20.62 8.99
CA VAL A 33 -9.47 -21.60 8.94
C VAL A 33 -9.23 -22.24 10.31
N LEU A 34 -9.15 -21.43 11.38
CA LEU A 34 -8.98 -21.92 12.74
C LEU A 34 -10.15 -22.81 13.18
N ASP A 35 -11.39 -22.42 12.87
CA ASP A 35 -12.58 -23.20 13.18
C ASP A 35 -12.58 -24.55 12.44
N THR A 36 -12.12 -24.56 11.18
CA THR A 36 -11.97 -25.79 10.38
C THR A 36 -10.91 -26.72 10.99
N LEU A 37 -9.76 -26.19 11.39
CA LEU A 37 -8.71 -26.97 12.08
C LEU A 37 -9.21 -27.55 13.41
N LEU A 38 -10.01 -26.78 14.15
CA LEU A 38 -10.59 -27.23 15.42
C LEU A 38 -11.75 -28.21 15.22
N ALA A 39 -12.45 -28.18 14.08
CA ALA A 39 -13.55 -29.09 13.80
C ALA A 39 -13.13 -30.56 13.87
N LYS A 40 -11.92 -30.91 13.40
CA LYS A 40 -11.38 -32.27 13.53
C LYS A 40 -11.14 -32.66 14.99
N ARG A 41 -10.61 -31.74 15.81
CA ARG A 41 -10.46 -31.95 17.26
C ARG A 41 -11.81 -32.20 17.93
N ARG A 42 -12.84 -31.40 17.58
CA ARG A 42 -14.21 -31.59 18.08
C ARG A 42 -14.78 -32.95 17.68
N TYR A 43 -14.61 -33.34 16.42
CA TYR A 43 -15.02 -34.64 15.89
C TYR A 43 -14.34 -35.81 16.61
N MET A 44 -13.03 -35.73 16.83
CA MET A 44 -12.27 -36.75 17.58
C MET A 44 -12.77 -36.87 19.02
N ILE A 45 -12.97 -35.75 19.72
CA ILE A 45 -13.55 -35.76 21.08
C ILE A 45 -14.93 -36.43 21.08
N GLN A 46 -15.76 -36.13 20.08
CA GLN A 46 -17.09 -36.71 19.96
C GLN A 46 -17.06 -38.21 19.68
N LEU A 47 -16.12 -38.72 18.86
CA LEU A 47 -15.94 -40.16 18.63
C LEU A 47 -15.50 -40.90 19.90
N TYR A 48 -14.53 -40.36 20.64
CA TYR A 48 -13.95 -41.04 21.81
C TYR A 48 -14.79 -40.89 23.09
N LYS A 49 -15.46 -39.74 23.29
CA LYS A 49 -16.25 -39.45 24.50
C LYS A 49 -17.77 -39.53 24.31
N ARG A 50 -18.27 -39.74 23.08
CA ARG A 50 -19.70 -39.74 22.69
C ARG A 50 -20.48 -38.46 23.05
N SER A 51 -19.79 -37.42 23.53
CA SER A 51 -20.35 -36.11 23.79
C SER A 51 -19.26 -35.06 23.53
N TYR A 52 -19.68 -33.93 22.98
CA TYR A 52 -18.85 -32.76 22.81
C TYR A 52 -19.53 -31.58 23.50
N GLN A 53 -18.75 -30.84 24.28
CA GLN A 53 -19.16 -29.58 24.89
C GLN A 53 -18.17 -28.51 24.45
N ALA A 54 -18.69 -27.34 24.07
CA ALA A 54 -17.87 -26.20 23.68
C ALA A 54 -16.92 -25.82 24.83
N ASP A 55 -15.63 -25.78 24.53
CA ASP A 55 -14.60 -25.40 25.47
C ASP A 55 -14.34 -23.89 25.44
N GLU A 56 -13.36 -23.43 26.22
CA GLU A 56 -13.01 -22.00 26.29
C GLU A 56 -12.48 -21.45 24.96
N ILE A 57 -11.86 -22.28 24.12
CA ILE A 57 -11.38 -21.87 22.79
C ILE A 57 -12.57 -21.62 21.87
N ASP A 58 -13.57 -22.50 21.91
CA ASP A 58 -14.79 -22.34 21.13
C ASP A 58 -15.55 -21.05 21.51
N LYS A 59 -15.67 -20.78 22.81
CA LYS A 59 -16.29 -19.54 23.31
C LYS A 59 -15.50 -18.30 22.91
N PHE A 60 -14.18 -18.36 22.96
CA PHE A 60 -13.31 -17.26 22.54
C PHE A 60 -13.48 -16.94 21.06
N LEU A 61 -13.45 -17.96 20.18
CA LEU A 61 -13.63 -17.77 18.73
C LEU A 61 -15.00 -17.20 18.39
N LEU A 62 -16.06 -17.67 19.06
CA LEU A 62 -17.41 -17.13 18.90
C LEU A 62 -17.49 -15.66 19.35
N GLY A 63 -16.86 -15.32 20.49
CA GLY A 63 -16.80 -13.96 21.01
C GLY A 63 -16.08 -13.01 20.05
N LEU A 64 -14.90 -13.40 19.59
CA LEU A 64 -14.10 -12.60 18.65
C LEU A 64 -14.83 -12.40 17.32
N ASN A 65 -15.48 -13.43 16.78
CA ASN A 65 -16.29 -13.31 15.57
C ASN A 65 -17.48 -12.34 15.77
N ALA A 66 -18.13 -12.36 16.93
CA ALA A 66 -19.21 -11.45 17.25
C ALA A 66 -18.73 -9.98 17.36
N GLU A 67 -17.54 -9.76 17.92
CA GLU A 67 -16.92 -8.42 17.98
C GLU A 67 -16.56 -7.88 16.59
N ILE A 68 -15.96 -8.72 15.74
CA ILE A 68 -15.63 -8.36 14.34
C ILE A 68 -16.89 -7.95 13.58
N LYS A 69 -17.96 -8.75 13.66
CA LYS A 69 -19.24 -8.44 13.00
C LYS A 69 -19.85 -7.15 13.54
N ARG A 70 -19.79 -6.93 14.85
CA ARG A 70 -20.27 -5.68 15.46
C ARG A 70 -19.51 -4.47 14.93
N MET A 71 -18.20 -4.59 14.74
CA MET A 71 -17.37 -3.53 14.18
C MET A 71 -17.71 -3.27 12.71
N GLN A 72 -17.88 -4.31 11.88
CA GLN A 72 -18.33 -4.17 10.50
C GLN A 72 -19.68 -3.46 10.40
N SER A 73 -20.67 -3.89 11.20
CA SER A 73 -21.98 -3.25 11.23
C SER A 73 -21.93 -1.80 11.70
N LEU A 74 -20.99 -1.43 12.57
CA LEU A 74 -20.79 -0.04 12.96
C LEU A 74 -20.25 0.80 11.80
N LEU A 75 -19.26 0.28 11.06
CA LEU A 75 -18.65 0.99 9.93
C LEU A 75 -19.63 1.18 8.76
N GLN A 76 -20.55 0.23 8.56
CA GLN A 76 -21.59 0.27 7.50
C GLN A 76 -22.82 1.11 7.88
N ASP A 77 -22.97 1.50 9.14
CA ASP A 77 -24.13 2.28 9.60
C ASP A 77 -23.87 3.78 9.43
N GLU A 78 -24.45 4.37 8.39
CA GLU A 78 -24.31 5.79 8.04
C GLU A 78 -24.79 6.77 9.13
N THR A 79 -25.63 6.29 10.05
CA THR A 79 -26.14 7.11 11.17
C THR A 79 -25.17 7.12 12.35
N ARG A 80 -24.24 6.16 12.41
CA ARG A 80 -23.31 5.95 13.53
C ARG A 80 -21.85 6.12 13.14
N CYS A 81 -21.50 5.91 11.88
CA CYS A 81 -20.17 6.07 11.35
C CYS A 81 -20.23 6.92 10.08
N ARG A 82 -19.36 7.94 10.04
CA ARG A 82 -19.14 8.75 8.85
C ARG A 82 -17.68 8.62 8.46
N PHE A 83 -17.42 8.19 7.23
CA PHE A 83 -16.09 8.16 6.66
C PHE A 83 -15.87 9.43 5.82
N VAL A 84 -14.80 10.16 6.08
CA VAL A 84 -14.47 11.42 5.40
C VAL A 84 -13.07 11.31 4.78
N PRO A 85 -12.94 10.90 3.52
CA PRO A 85 -11.65 10.87 2.83
C PRO A 85 -11.09 12.29 2.69
N VAL A 86 -9.78 12.41 2.88
CA VAL A 86 -9.05 13.67 2.71
C VAL A 86 -7.96 13.46 1.66
N MET A 87 -7.96 14.29 0.62
CA MET A 87 -7.06 14.17 -0.52
C MET A 87 -6.42 15.51 -0.89
N LEU A 88 -5.37 15.44 -1.71
CA LEU A 88 -4.82 16.58 -2.43
C LEU A 88 -5.25 16.48 -3.90
N ALA A 89 -5.36 17.62 -4.59
CA ALA A 89 -5.60 17.66 -6.02
C ALA A 89 -4.33 17.33 -6.84
N GLU A 90 -3.80 16.12 -6.65
CA GLU A 90 -2.62 15.58 -7.32
C GLU A 90 -2.93 14.18 -7.86
N LYS A 91 -2.47 13.86 -9.08
CA LYS A 91 -2.82 12.61 -9.79
C LYS A 91 -2.64 11.34 -8.93
N ILE A 92 -1.51 11.22 -8.26
CA ILE A 92 -1.20 10.05 -7.42
C ILE A 92 -2.14 9.94 -6.22
N VAL A 93 -2.50 11.06 -5.59
CA VAL A 93 -3.39 11.09 -4.43
C VAL A 93 -4.84 10.84 -4.86
N ILE A 94 -5.23 11.30 -6.05
CA ILE A 94 -6.54 10.99 -6.66
C ILE A 94 -6.66 9.49 -6.90
N SER A 95 -5.67 8.87 -7.54
CA SER A 95 -5.67 7.42 -7.79
C SER A 95 -5.75 6.63 -6.48
N GLU A 96 -4.99 7.02 -5.45
CA GLU A 96 -5.04 6.34 -4.15
C GLU A 96 -6.39 6.53 -3.43
N THR A 97 -7.03 7.69 -3.64
CA THR A 97 -8.38 7.96 -3.11
C THR A 97 -9.44 7.18 -3.89
N GLU A 98 -9.28 7.00 -5.20
CA GLU A 98 -10.15 6.14 -6.01
C GLU A 98 -10.12 4.69 -5.51
N ASP A 99 -8.94 4.14 -5.24
CA ASP A 99 -8.78 2.80 -4.65
C ASP A 99 -9.48 2.70 -3.29
N LEU A 100 -9.33 3.74 -2.44
CA LEU A 100 -10.03 3.85 -1.16
C LEU A 100 -11.55 3.82 -1.34
N LEU A 101 -12.10 4.63 -2.24
CA LEU A 101 -13.54 4.70 -2.49
C LEU A 101 -14.07 3.38 -3.05
N SER A 102 -13.33 2.74 -3.96
CA SER A 102 -13.66 1.43 -4.51
C SER A 102 -13.76 0.38 -3.40
N GLU A 103 -12.81 0.36 -2.47
CA GLU A 103 -12.83 -0.60 -1.36
C GLU A 103 -13.95 -0.30 -0.35
N LEU A 104 -14.15 0.96 0.03
CA LEU A 104 -15.25 1.35 0.93
C LEU A 104 -16.61 0.94 0.34
N ASN A 105 -16.82 1.17 -0.96
CA ASN A 105 -18.03 0.75 -1.66
C ASN A 105 -18.21 -0.78 -1.65
N LYS A 106 -17.14 -1.56 -1.88
CA LYS A 106 -17.21 -3.04 -1.78
C LYS A 106 -17.59 -3.52 -0.39
N GLN A 107 -17.11 -2.83 0.64
CA GLN A 107 -17.41 -3.14 2.05
C GLN A 107 -18.76 -2.58 2.52
N GLY A 108 -19.52 -1.89 1.65
CA GLY A 108 -20.81 -1.30 1.98
C GLY A 108 -20.72 -0.11 2.93
N ILE A 109 -19.57 0.57 2.98
CA ILE A 109 -19.34 1.78 3.77
C ILE A 109 -19.57 2.97 2.84
N SER A 110 -20.55 3.82 3.15
CA SER A 110 -20.83 4.99 2.33
C SER A 110 -19.96 6.19 2.68
N VAL A 111 -19.62 6.94 1.64
CA VAL A 111 -18.90 8.21 1.73
C VAL A 111 -19.81 9.30 1.20
N GLN A 112 -20.13 10.28 2.05
CA GLN A 112 -20.97 11.42 1.68
C GLN A 112 -20.12 12.57 1.12
N GLU A 113 -19.00 12.84 1.77
CA GLU A 113 -18.16 14.01 1.53
C GLU A 113 -16.67 13.64 1.46
N ILE A 114 -15.94 14.32 0.59
CA ILE A 114 -14.49 14.22 0.44
C ILE A 114 -13.89 15.61 0.63
N LEU A 115 -12.86 15.72 1.46
CA LEU A 115 -12.13 16.97 1.66
C LEU A 115 -10.96 17.05 0.68
N VAL A 116 -10.97 18.04 -0.20
CA VAL A 116 -9.85 18.38 -1.09
C VAL A 116 -9.02 19.47 -0.42
N ASN A 117 -7.91 19.10 0.19
CA ASN A 117 -7.09 19.99 1.00
C ASN A 117 -6.01 20.71 0.18
N ARG A 118 -5.56 21.86 0.69
CA ARG A 118 -4.43 22.67 0.18
C ARG A 118 -4.60 23.14 -1.27
N LEU A 119 -5.79 23.61 -1.63
CA LEU A 119 -5.99 24.24 -2.92
C LEU A 119 -5.37 25.63 -2.94
N ILE A 120 -4.55 25.88 -3.96
CA ILE A 120 -4.06 27.22 -4.21
C ILE A 120 -5.27 28.06 -4.65
N THR A 121 -5.34 29.32 -4.22
CA THR A 121 -6.32 30.31 -4.67
C THR A 121 -5.58 31.45 -5.39
N GLU A 122 -6.29 32.49 -5.83
CA GLU A 122 -5.71 33.60 -6.61
C GLU A 122 -4.36 34.09 -6.07
N THR A 123 -3.34 34.08 -6.93
CA THR A 123 -1.95 34.34 -6.54
C THR A 123 -1.18 35.02 -7.67
N ASN A 124 -0.30 35.95 -7.29
CA ASN A 124 0.58 36.65 -8.24
C ASN A 124 1.88 35.89 -8.54
N CYS A 125 2.08 34.72 -7.92
CA CYS A 125 3.28 33.91 -8.12
C CYS A 125 3.10 32.97 -9.31
N ALA A 126 3.97 33.10 -10.30
CA ALA A 126 3.93 32.33 -11.55
C ALA A 126 3.99 30.79 -11.33
N ASN A 127 4.81 30.32 -10.39
CA ASN A 127 4.87 28.89 -10.04
C ASN A 127 3.61 28.42 -9.28
N CYS A 128 3.04 29.27 -8.42
CA CYS A 128 1.79 28.97 -7.73
C CYS A 128 0.62 28.92 -8.73
N GLN A 129 0.60 29.79 -9.73
CA GLN A 129 -0.39 29.76 -10.81
C GLN A 129 -0.30 28.45 -11.62
N ASN A 130 0.92 27.98 -11.93
CA ASN A 130 1.09 26.69 -12.60
C ASN A 130 0.59 25.51 -11.76
N LYS A 131 0.84 25.53 -10.45
CA LYS A 131 0.31 24.51 -9.53
C LYS A 131 -1.22 24.60 -9.43
N HIS A 132 -1.78 25.80 -9.31
CA HIS A 132 -3.23 26.05 -9.34
C HIS A 132 -3.87 25.46 -10.59
N ASN A 133 -3.35 25.77 -11.77
CA ASN A 133 -3.86 25.24 -13.03
C ASN A 133 -3.79 23.70 -13.11
N ARG A 134 -2.71 23.09 -12.59
CA ARG A 134 -2.61 21.63 -12.48
C ARG A 134 -3.68 21.08 -11.54
N GLN A 135 -3.87 21.69 -10.37
CA GLN A 135 -4.92 21.28 -9.42
C GLN A 135 -6.31 21.34 -10.07
N ILE A 136 -6.63 22.42 -10.79
CA ILE A 136 -7.90 22.55 -11.53
C ILE A 136 -8.03 21.46 -12.58
N GLN A 137 -7.00 21.24 -13.40
CA GLN A 137 -7.02 20.21 -14.43
C GLN A 137 -7.27 18.82 -13.84
N GLN A 138 -6.64 18.50 -12.70
CA GLN A 138 -6.87 17.25 -11.99
C GLN A 138 -8.31 17.15 -11.46
N LEU A 139 -8.87 18.23 -10.90
CA LEU A 139 -10.25 18.27 -10.42
C LEU A 139 -11.29 18.16 -11.55
N GLN A 140 -11.00 18.73 -12.72
CA GLN A 140 -11.85 18.63 -13.91
C GLN A 140 -11.80 17.25 -14.58
N SER A 141 -10.76 16.46 -14.28
CA SER A 141 -10.56 15.11 -14.82
C SER A 141 -10.71 14.02 -13.75
N LEU A 142 -11.49 14.30 -12.70
CA LEU A 142 -11.79 13.29 -11.68
C LEU A 142 -12.56 12.11 -12.28
N PRO A 143 -12.21 10.87 -11.89
CA PRO A 143 -12.95 9.67 -12.28
C PRO A 143 -14.44 9.73 -11.86
N GLU A 144 -15.30 8.97 -12.56
CA GLU A 144 -16.74 8.96 -12.31
C GLU A 144 -17.13 8.58 -10.87
N ILE A 145 -16.30 7.78 -10.18
CA ILE A 145 -16.54 7.38 -8.78
C ILE A 145 -16.70 8.58 -7.84
N PHE A 146 -16.05 9.72 -8.15
CA PHE A 146 -16.14 10.94 -7.35
C PHE A 146 -17.45 11.72 -7.56
N ALA A 147 -18.18 11.47 -8.66
CA ALA A 147 -19.38 12.25 -9.03
C ALA A 147 -20.54 12.09 -8.03
N ASN A 148 -20.56 10.98 -7.29
CA ASN A 148 -21.59 10.69 -6.28
C ASN A 148 -21.27 11.30 -4.91
N HIS A 149 -20.19 12.07 -4.77
CA HIS A 149 -19.66 12.52 -3.49
C HIS A 149 -19.54 14.05 -3.48
N GLN A 150 -19.85 14.67 -2.34
CA GLN A 150 -19.69 16.11 -2.19
C GLN A 150 -18.21 16.45 -1.97
N LEU A 151 -17.62 17.25 -2.87
CA LEU A 151 -16.25 17.73 -2.70
C LEU A 151 -16.24 19.03 -1.90
N ILE A 152 -15.65 19.00 -0.71
CA ILE A 152 -15.41 20.19 0.11
C ILE A 152 -13.96 20.63 -0.10
N LYS A 153 -13.79 21.78 -0.72
CA LYS A 153 -12.52 22.34 -1.17
C LYS A 153 -11.96 23.26 -0.09
N ILE A 154 -10.75 22.97 0.41
CA ILE A 154 -10.09 23.71 1.49
C ILE A 154 -8.86 24.43 0.93
N PRO A 155 -8.80 25.78 1.00
CA PRO A 155 -7.65 26.55 0.57
C PRO A 155 -6.36 26.23 1.33
N LEU A 156 -5.23 26.47 0.68
CA LEU A 156 -3.91 26.42 1.31
C LEU A 156 -3.75 27.58 2.30
N ASN A 157 -3.63 27.27 3.59
CA ASN A 157 -3.26 28.25 4.59
C ASN A 157 -1.77 28.61 4.47
N GLY A 158 -1.48 29.92 4.35
CA GLY A 158 -0.11 30.43 4.26
C GLY A 158 0.72 30.31 5.55
N LYS A 159 0.09 29.92 6.66
CA LYS A 159 0.73 29.63 7.94
C LYS A 159 0.26 28.28 8.46
N GLU A 160 1.15 27.60 9.17
CA GLU A 160 0.79 26.37 9.88
C GLU A 160 -0.20 26.66 11.00
N ILE A 161 -1.21 25.80 11.12
CA ILE A 161 -2.30 25.93 12.09
C ILE A 161 -1.87 25.28 13.39
N ARG A 162 -1.72 26.08 14.45
CA ARG A 162 -1.18 25.61 15.73
C ARG A 162 -1.94 26.10 16.96
N SER A 163 -3.04 26.85 16.79
CA SER A 163 -3.86 27.35 17.91
C SER A 163 -5.34 26.99 17.76
N ASN A 164 -6.06 26.91 18.88
CA ASN A 164 -7.50 26.67 18.89
C ASN A 164 -8.27 27.68 18.03
N GLU A 165 -7.87 28.96 18.05
CA GLU A 165 -8.48 30.00 17.21
C GLU A 165 -8.31 29.70 15.72
N THR A 166 -7.09 29.36 15.30
CA THR A 166 -6.81 29.01 13.89
C THR A 166 -7.44 27.69 13.45
N LEU A 167 -7.70 26.77 14.39
CA LEU A 167 -8.42 25.52 14.13
C LEU A 167 -9.93 25.78 14.00
N LEU A 168 -10.48 26.67 14.82
CA LEU A 168 -11.90 27.04 14.77
C LEU A 168 -12.26 27.76 13.47
N SER A 169 -11.37 28.62 12.97
CA SER A 169 -11.58 29.33 11.69
C SER A 169 -11.09 28.57 10.46
N PHE A 170 -10.60 27.32 10.61
CA PHE A 170 -9.99 26.59 9.50
C PHE A 170 -10.97 26.35 8.34
N PHE A 171 -12.22 26.06 8.66
CA PHE A 171 -13.27 25.78 7.68
C PHE A 171 -13.99 27.03 7.16
N ASP A 172 -13.69 28.23 7.67
CA ASP A 172 -14.39 29.46 7.26
C ASP A 172 -14.24 29.78 5.77
N ASN A 173 -13.14 29.32 5.16
CA ASN A 173 -12.84 29.52 3.75
C ASN A 173 -13.07 28.24 2.91
N ALA A 174 -13.67 27.19 3.47
CA ALA A 174 -14.00 25.99 2.72
C ALA A 174 -15.19 26.28 1.77
N PHE A 175 -15.15 25.73 0.56
CA PHE A 175 -16.17 25.96 -0.47
C PHE A 175 -16.51 24.67 -1.22
N ILE A 176 -17.66 24.68 -1.91
CA ILE A 176 -18.14 23.54 -2.72
C ILE A 176 -18.10 23.88 -4.22
N GLU A 177 -18.16 25.18 -4.58
CA GLU A 177 -18.35 25.65 -5.96
C GLU A 177 -17.26 25.22 -6.97
N ASP A 178 -17.66 25.14 -8.24
CA ASP A 178 -16.89 24.61 -9.39
C ASP A 178 -16.23 25.67 -10.28
N ASP A 179 -16.35 26.96 -9.96
CA ASP A 179 -15.80 28.05 -10.79
C ASP A 179 -14.28 28.15 -10.65
N LEU A 180 -13.59 27.24 -11.33
CA LEU A 180 -12.15 27.16 -11.42
C LEU A 180 -11.75 27.45 -12.87
N ALA A 181 -11.54 28.73 -13.18
CA ALA A 181 -11.06 29.16 -14.47
C ALA A 181 -9.56 28.81 -14.65
N VAL A 182 -9.24 28.06 -15.71
CA VAL A 182 -7.85 27.72 -16.07
C VAL A 182 -7.26 28.88 -16.87
N GLN A 183 -6.14 29.45 -16.41
CA GLN A 183 -5.32 30.34 -17.23
C GLN A 183 -4.01 29.63 -17.57
N GLN A 184 -3.87 29.10 -18.79
CA GLN A 184 -2.64 28.45 -19.21
C GLN A 184 -1.48 29.45 -19.30
N THR A 185 -0.52 29.33 -18.37
CA THR A 185 0.75 30.04 -18.46
C THR A 185 1.87 28.99 -18.52
N PHE A 186 2.49 28.83 -19.68
CA PHE A 186 3.69 28.01 -19.80
C PHE A 186 4.90 28.87 -19.41
N ILE A 187 5.57 28.49 -18.32
CA ILE A 187 6.84 29.09 -17.94
C ILE A 187 7.90 28.04 -18.20
N GLN A 188 8.72 28.26 -19.24
CA GLN A 188 10.03 27.62 -19.31
C GLN A 188 10.84 28.15 -18.13
N SER A 189 11.09 27.29 -17.16
CA SER A 189 12.06 27.58 -16.11
C SER A 189 13.40 27.04 -16.59
N ASP A 190 14.40 27.93 -16.69
CA ASP A 190 15.80 27.54 -16.87
C ASP A 190 16.28 26.86 -15.60
N PHE A 191 15.95 25.58 -15.43
CA PHE A 191 16.53 24.76 -14.38
C PHE A 191 18.00 24.52 -14.72
N HIS A 192 18.90 25.23 -14.05
CA HIS A 192 20.28 24.79 -13.94
C HIS A 192 20.30 23.51 -13.13
N GLN A 193 20.63 22.39 -13.79
CA GLN A 193 20.95 21.15 -13.08
C GLN A 193 22.10 21.45 -12.11
N PRO A 194 21.92 21.28 -10.79
CA PRO A 194 23.05 21.26 -9.89
C PRO A 194 23.94 20.08 -10.33
N LYS A 195 25.15 20.37 -10.82
CA LYS A 195 26.17 19.36 -11.03
C LYS A 195 26.46 18.75 -9.67
N THR A 196 25.95 17.55 -9.46
CA THR A 196 26.18 16.77 -8.27
C THR A 196 27.38 15.89 -8.59
N ASP A 197 28.49 16.09 -7.87
CA ASP A 197 29.69 15.25 -7.94
C ASP A 197 29.39 13.91 -7.23
N LEU A 198 28.42 13.17 -7.79
CA LEU A 198 27.97 11.89 -7.26
C LEU A 198 28.91 10.81 -7.75
N GLN A 199 29.83 10.41 -6.88
CA GLN A 199 30.63 9.22 -7.12
C GLN A 199 29.72 8.00 -7.18
N PRO A 200 29.85 7.12 -8.20
CA PRO A 200 29.02 5.94 -8.32
C PRO A 200 29.32 5.00 -7.14
N THR A 201 28.35 4.86 -6.25
CA THR A 201 28.35 3.81 -5.22
C THR A 201 27.65 2.58 -5.77
N GLU A 202 28.09 1.39 -5.34
CA GLU A 202 27.53 0.12 -5.83
C GLU A 202 26.01 0.01 -5.61
N PHE A 203 25.51 0.62 -4.53
CA PHE A 203 24.10 0.58 -4.15
C PHE A 203 23.61 1.96 -3.66
N MET A 204 22.51 2.46 -4.24
CA MET A 204 21.84 3.71 -3.87
C MET A 204 20.36 3.46 -3.60
N ILE A 205 19.84 3.89 -2.45
CA ILE A 205 18.43 3.68 -2.08
C ILE A 205 17.74 5.02 -1.89
N PHE A 206 16.62 5.23 -2.60
CA PHE A 206 15.76 6.40 -2.48
C PHE A 206 14.55 6.05 -1.62
N ALA A 207 14.57 6.47 -0.35
CA ALA A 207 13.54 6.17 0.64
C ALA A 207 12.84 7.44 1.17
N GLY A 208 11.55 7.35 1.48
CA GLY A 208 10.74 8.48 1.94
C GLY A 208 9.23 8.22 1.86
N LYS A 209 8.42 9.16 2.34
CA LYS A 209 6.95 9.07 2.31
C LYS A 209 6.40 8.99 0.87
N GLY A 210 5.15 8.58 0.70
CA GLY A 210 4.45 8.70 -0.59
C GLY A 210 4.42 10.16 -1.06
N GLY A 211 4.52 10.40 -2.37
CA GLY A 211 4.37 11.74 -2.96
C GLY A 211 5.54 12.72 -2.83
N VAL A 212 6.63 12.40 -2.11
CA VAL A 212 7.77 13.33 -1.92
C VAL A 212 8.73 13.46 -3.13
N GLY A 213 8.49 12.71 -4.22
CA GLY A 213 9.30 12.76 -5.44
C GLY A 213 10.45 11.75 -5.52
N LYS A 214 10.41 10.65 -4.76
CA LYS A 214 11.46 9.59 -4.75
C LYS A 214 11.76 9.06 -6.14
N THR A 215 10.72 8.60 -6.84
CA THR A 215 10.79 8.07 -8.20
C THR A 215 11.40 9.05 -9.18
N THR A 216 11.03 10.33 -9.10
CA THR A 216 11.61 11.37 -9.95
C THR A 216 13.10 11.57 -9.68
N LEU A 217 13.49 11.58 -8.40
CA LEU A 217 14.89 11.74 -8.00
C LEU A 217 15.73 10.50 -8.34
N SER A 218 15.20 9.29 -8.17
CA SER A 218 15.88 8.03 -8.52
C SER A 218 16.07 7.91 -10.03
N CYS A 219 15.03 8.19 -10.85
CA CYS A 219 15.14 8.21 -12.31
C CYS A 219 16.15 9.25 -12.80
N THR A 220 16.09 10.48 -12.27
CA THR A 220 17.02 11.56 -12.65
C THR A 220 18.46 11.21 -12.27
N THR A 221 18.66 10.62 -11.10
CA THR A 221 20.00 10.20 -10.64
C THR A 221 20.56 9.10 -11.53
N ALA A 222 19.75 8.08 -11.86
CA ALA A 222 20.17 7.00 -12.76
C ALA A 222 20.54 7.51 -14.16
N LEU A 223 19.76 8.46 -14.71
CA LEU A 223 20.06 9.10 -15.99
C LEU A 223 21.34 9.94 -15.95
N ASN A 224 21.57 10.69 -14.88
CA ASN A 224 22.78 11.51 -14.72
C ASN A 224 24.02 10.64 -14.58
N LEU A 225 23.97 9.59 -13.74
CA LEU A 225 25.06 8.63 -13.60
C LEU A 225 25.37 7.93 -14.94
N ALA A 226 24.34 7.60 -15.73
CA ALA A 226 24.53 6.98 -17.04
C ALA A 226 25.26 7.90 -18.02
N ASN A 227 24.97 9.21 -17.97
CA ASN A 227 25.66 10.22 -18.77
C ASN A 227 27.11 10.45 -18.32
N GLU A 228 27.33 10.54 -17.02
CA GLU A 228 28.63 10.89 -16.44
C GLU A 228 29.61 9.72 -16.47
N PHE A 229 29.11 8.49 -16.36
CA PHE A 229 29.91 7.26 -16.37
C PHE A 229 29.48 6.28 -17.48
N PRO A 230 29.77 6.56 -18.76
CA PRO A 230 29.39 5.68 -19.88
C PRO A 230 29.92 4.24 -19.78
N ALA A 231 31.05 4.05 -19.08
CA ALA A 231 31.66 2.74 -18.88
C ALA A 231 31.00 1.91 -17.76
N LYS A 232 30.11 2.51 -16.96
CA LYS A 232 29.44 1.87 -15.82
C LYS A 232 28.05 1.40 -16.25
N LYS A 233 27.71 0.14 -15.95
CA LYS A 233 26.39 -0.42 -16.22
C LYS A 233 25.48 -0.18 -15.01
N ILE A 234 24.36 0.50 -15.24
CA ILE A 234 23.46 0.97 -14.19
C ILE A 234 22.13 0.25 -14.29
N LEU A 235 21.62 -0.19 -13.15
CA LEU A 235 20.28 -0.74 -13.00
C LEU A 235 19.43 0.19 -12.12
N LEU A 236 18.39 0.79 -12.69
CA LEU A 236 17.29 1.39 -11.93
C LEU A 236 16.26 0.30 -11.63
N PHE A 237 15.94 0.12 -10.37
CA PHE A 237 14.99 -0.88 -9.91
C PHE A 237 13.91 -0.23 -9.06
N SER A 238 12.64 -0.59 -9.29
CA SER A 238 11.52 -0.17 -8.45
C SER A 238 10.69 -1.36 -7.95
N SER A 239 10.36 -1.32 -6.67
CA SER A 239 9.41 -2.24 -6.02
C SER A 239 8.03 -1.61 -5.83
N ASP A 240 7.78 -0.44 -6.42
CA ASP A 240 6.52 0.27 -6.29
C ASP A 240 5.48 -0.34 -7.25
N PRO A 241 4.33 -0.83 -6.76
CA PRO A 241 3.29 -1.39 -7.62
C PRO A 241 2.62 -0.36 -8.54
N ALA A 242 2.77 0.94 -8.28
CA ALA A 242 2.03 2.00 -8.98
C ALA A 242 2.58 2.43 -10.36
N HIS A 243 3.32 1.58 -11.09
CA HIS A 243 3.91 1.91 -12.42
C HIS A 243 4.73 3.23 -12.47
N SER A 244 5.30 3.62 -11.34
CA SER A 244 5.81 4.98 -11.15
C SER A 244 7.07 5.28 -11.98
N ILE A 245 7.97 4.31 -12.17
CA ILE A 245 9.17 4.51 -13.00
C ILE A 245 8.88 4.49 -14.50
N GLY A 246 7.91 3.65 -14.95
CA GLY A 246 7.48 3.59 -16.35
C GLY A 246 6.91 4.92 -16.81
N ASP A 247 6.00 5.47 -16.01
CA ASP A 247 5.43 6.80 -16.21
C ASP A 247 6.51 7.91 -16.18
N CYS A 248 7.45 7.84 -15.23
CA CYS A 248 8.51 8.85 -15.10
C CYS A 248 9.50 8.84 -16.27
N LEU A 249 9.76 7.66 -16.85
CA LEU A 249 10.67 7.49 -17.99
C LEU A 249 9.94 7.56 -19.35
N ALA A 250 8.61 7.55 -19.35
CA ALA A 250 7.76 7.44 -20.54
C ALA A 250 8.10 6.20 -21.40
N VAL A 251 8.26 5.05 -20.73
CA VAL A 251 8.57 3.75 -21.36
C VAL A 251 7.66 2.68 -20.78
N GLU A 252 7.16 1.77 -21.63
CA GLU A 252 6.44 0.58 -21.18
C GLU A 252 7.41 -0.39 -20.50
N MET A 253 7.06 -0.80 -19.27
CA MET A 253 7.84 -1.77 -18.49
C MET A 253 7.40 -3.20 -18.81
N ASP A 254 8.31 -4.16 -18.71
CA ASP A 254 8.09 -5.59 -18.95
C ASP A 254 8.57 -6.42 -17.75
N ASP A 255 8.27 -7.72 -17.73
CA ASP A 255 8.72 -8.72 -16.72
C ASP A 255 10.25 -8.92 -16.70
N LYS A 256 10.98 -8.21 -17.56
CA LYS A 256 12.44 -8.23 -17.69
C LYS A 256 13.01 -6.81 -17.73
N PRO A 257 14.30 -6.64 -17.41
CA PRO A 257 14.95 -5.34 -17.47
C PRO A 257 14.85 -4.72 -18.88
N VAL A 258 14.26 -3.54 -18.94
CA VAL A 258 14.11 -2.75 -20.15
C VAL A 258 15.34 -1.86 -20.31
N ARG A 259 15.93 -1.87 -21.50
CA ARG A 259 17.06 -1.01 -21.82
C ARG A 259 16.56 0.42 -22.06
N ILE A 260 16.94 1.36 -21.19
CA ILE A 260 16.59 2.78 -21.32
C ILE A 260 17.65 3.53 -22.15
N ARG A 261 18.92 3.19 -21.95
CA ARG A 261 20.07 3.71 -22.70
C ARG A 261 21.13 2.64 -22.89
N GLU A 262 22.25 3.00 -23.53
CA GLU A 262 23.30 2.03 -23.80
C GLU A 262 23.81 1.31 -22.55
N ASN A 263 23.96 2.04 -21.45
CA ASN A 263 24.47 1.59 -20.15
C ASN A 263 23.45 1.70 -19.00
N LEU A 264 22.18 2.01 -19.28
CA LEU A 264 21.12 2.12 -18.27
C LEU A 264 19.97 1.17 -18.56
N PHE A 265 19.62 0.39 -17.56
CA PHE A 265 18.51 -0.56 -17.58
C PHE A 265 17.53 -0.18 -16.47
N ALA A 266 16.24 -0.34 -16.71
CA ALA A 266 15.19 -0.17 -15.72
C ALA A 266 14.43 -1.48 -15.54
N PHE A 267 14.06 -1.81 -14.31
CA PHE A 267 13.24 -2.96 -14.01
C PHE A 267 12.23 -2.63 -12.91
N GLN A 268 10.97 -3.00 -13.14
CA GLN A 268 9.90 -2.84 -12.17
C GLN A 268 9.31 -4.21 -11.85
N ILE A 269 9.25 -4.56 -10.57
CA ILE A 269 8.67 -5.83 -10.15
C ILE A 269 7.19 -5.67 -9.85
N ASP A 270 6.37 -6.57 -10.42
CA ASP A 270 5.05 -6.88 -9.87
C ASP A 270 5.22 -7.96 -8.80
N ALA A 271 5.27 -7.50 -7.55
CA ALA A 271 5.47 -8.36 -6.39
C ALA A 271 4.35 -9.39 -6.20
N SER A 272 3.10 -9.03 -6.51
CA SER A 272 1.96 -9.93 -6.37
C SER A 272 2.01 -11.05 -7.39
N ALA A 273 2.28 -10.69 -8.66
CA ALA A 273 2.43 -11.67 -9.73
C ALA A 273 3.62 -12.62 -9.48
N GLU A 274 4.76 -12.11 -9.00
CA GLU A 274 5.92 -12.95 -8.66
C GLU A 274 5.64 -13.85 -7.46
N PHE A 275 4.94 -13.37 -6.44
CA PHE A 275 4.58 -14.22 -5.32
C PHE A 275 3.62 -15.34 -5.72
N ASP A 276 2.65 -15.05 -6.58
CA ASP A 276 1.75 -16.07 -7.13
C ASP A 276 2.48 -17.09 -7.99
N LYS A 277 3.47 -16.66 -8.79
CA LYS A 277 4.37 -17.57 -9.53
C LYS A 277 5.13 -18.48 -8.55
N LEU A 278 5.71 -17.91 -7.48
CA LEU A 278 6.45 -18.65 -6.47
C LEU A 278 5.56 -19.66 -5.73
N LYS A 279 4.36 -19.25 -5.31
CA LYS A 279 3.35 -20.12 -4.69
C LYS A 279 3.06 -21.33 -5.56
N ARG A 280 2.84 -21.11 -6.87
CA ARG A 280 2.56 -22.21 -7.82
C ARG A 280 3.76 -23.14 -7.98
N LEU A 281 4.98 -22.60 -8.00
CA LEU A 281 6.21 -23.36 -8.20
C LEU A 281 6.56 -24.24 -6.99
N TYR A 282 6.31 -23.73 -5.79
CA TYR A 282 6.59 -24.41 -4.52
C TYR A 282 5.35 -25.03 -3.86
N ALA A 283 4.20 -25.04 -4.54
CA ALA A 283 2.93 -25.53 -3.98
C ALA A 283 3.05 -26.96 -3.44
N ASP A 284 3.64 -27.86 -4.23
CA ASP A 284 3.79 -29.27 -3.88
C ASP A 284 4.79 -29.46 -2.72
N GLU A 285 5.86 -28.68 -2.68
CA GLU A 285 6.88 -28.75 -1.63
C GLU A 285 6.38 -28.18 -0.30
N ILE A 286 5.65 -27.05 -0.35
CA ILE A 286 4.98 -26.47 0.82
C ILE A 286 3.90 -27.43 1.34
N ALA A 287 3.13 -28.05 0.43
CA ALA A 287 2.16 -29.07 0.79
C ALA A 287 2.81 -30.27 1.49
N ASN A 288 3.91 -30.79 0.94
CA ASN A 288 4.64 -31.92 1.50
C ASN A 288 5.30 -31.60 2.86
N LEU A 289 5.85 -30.40 3.04
CA LEU A 289 6.46 -29.97 4.29
C LEU A 289 5.41 -29.85 5.41
N LEU A 290 4.24 -29.28 5.10
CA LEU A 290 3.15 -29.13 6.06
C LEU A 290 2.47 -30.48 6.37
N ASN A 291 2.34 -31.38 5.38
CA ASN A 291 1.90 -32.76 5.60
C ASN A 291 2.84 -33.52 6.56
N GLY A 292 4.16 -33.27 6.48
CA GLY A 292 5.14 -33.86 7.39
C GLY A 292 5.10 -33.33 8.82
N LEU A 293 4.66 -32.07 9.01
CA LEU A 293 4.51 -31.43 10.32
C LEU A 293 3.20 -31.83 11.02
N VAL A 294 2.19 -32.34 10.30
CA VAL A 294 0.96 -32.84 10.93
C VAL A 294 0.54 -34.20 10.37
N PRO A 295 1.24 -35.29 10.75
CA PRO A 295 1.10 -36.59 10.12
C PRO A 295 -0.24 -37.32 10.35
N ASP A 296 -1.08 -36.86 11.28
CA ASP A 296 -2.39 -37.45 11.64
C ASP A 296 -3.59 -36.69 11.04
N LEU A 297 -3.37 -35.77 10.10
CA LEU A 297 -4.43 -35.05 9.36
C LEU A 297 -4.73 -35.72 8.00
N ASP A 298 -6.03 -35.76 7.64
CA ASP A 298 -6.55 -36.67 6.60
C ASP A 298 -6.71 -35.90 5.29
N LEU A 299 -6.22 -36.48 4.19
CA LEU A 299 -5.80 -35.83 2.92
C LEU A 299 -6.87 -34.98 2.19
N THR A 300 -8.15 -35.12 2.51
CA THR A 300 -9.26 -34.39 1.85
C THR A 300 -9.63 -33.09 2.54
N PHE A 301 -9.33 -32.93 3.83
CA PHE A 301 -9.52 -31.68 4.57
C PHE A 301 -8.32 -30.72 4.41
N ASP A 302 -7.14 -31.26 4.10
CA ASP A 302 -5.89 -30.51 4.07
C ASP A 302 -5.80 -29.59 2.84
N LYS A 303 -6.20 -30.02 1.64
CA LYS A 303 -5.99 -29.19 0.44
C LYS A 303 -6.72 -27.83 0.49
N GLU A 304 -7.98 -27.82 0.94
CA GLU A 304 -8.79 -26.59 1.03
C GLU A 304 -8.28 -25.65 2.14
N VAL A 305 -7.87 -26.20 3.28
CA VAL A 305 -7.28 -25.41 4.38
C VAL A 305 -5.91 -24.86 3.98
N MET A 306 -5.15 -25.62 3.21
CA MET A 306 -3.81 -25.27 2.75
C MET A 306 -3.83 -24.19 1.67
N GLU A 307 -4.72 -24.30 0.68
CA GLU A 307 -4.98 -23.24 -0.30
C GLU A 307 -5.38 -21.94 0.43
N ARG A 308 -6.25 -22.03 1.44
CA ARG A 308 -6.68 -20.85 2.23
C ARG A 308 -5.56 -20.25 3.07
N LEU A 309 -4.67 -21.04 3.67
CA LEU A 309 -3.52 -20.53 4.42
C LEU A 309 -2.48 -19.85 3.52
N LEU A 310 -2.28 -20.38 2.30
CA LEU A 310 -1.40 -19.77 1.30
C LEU A 310 -1.98 -18.46 0.75
N ASP A 311 -3.30 -18.37 0.57
CA ASP A 311 -3.98 -17.14 0.13
C ASP A 311 -3.93 -16.02 1.17
N LEU A 312 -3.74 -16.34 2.45
CA LEU A 312 -3.68 -15.39 3.58
C LEU A 312 -2.29 -14.73 3.78
N SER A 313 -1.44 -14.78 2.75
CA SER A 313 -0.15 -14.07 2.58
C SER A 313 0.11 -12.95 3.61
N PRO A 314 1.15 -13.05 4.46
CA PRO A 314 1.49 -12.00 5.41
C PRO A 314 1.81 -10.69 4.69
N SER A 315 1.38 -9.55 5.25
CA SER A 315 1.82 -8.24 4.75
C SER A 315 3.34 -8.12 4.88
N GLY A 316 4.06 -7.76 3.80
CA GLY A 316 5.53 -7.68 3.78
C GLY A 316 6.22 -8.64 2.81
N VAL A 317 5.45 -9.54 2.18
CA VAL A 317 5.95 -10.46 1.15
C VAL A 317 6.41 -9.71 -0.10
N ASP A 318 5.74 -8.60 -0.44
CA ASP A 318 6.02 -7.87 -1.66
C ASP A 318 7.47 -7.38 -1.73
N GLU A 319 7.95 -6.86 -0.61
CA GLU A 319 9.31 -6.34 -0.45
C GLU A 319 10.34 -7.46 -0.47
N VAL A 320 10.01 -8.62 0.10
CA VAL A 320 10.87 -9.81 0.05
C VAL A 320 10.99 -10.32 -1.39
N MET A 321 9.89 -10.38 -2.14
CA MET A 321 9.91 -10.79 -3.55
C MET A 321 10.75 -9.83 -4.38
N ALA A 322 10.61 -8.51 -4.14
CA ALA A 322 11.45 -7.51 -4.77
C ALA A 322 12.95 -7.75 -4.53
N LEU A 323 13.34 -8.01 -3.27
CA LEU A 323 14.73 -8.28 -2.92
C LEU A 323 15.25 -9.59 -3.54
N VAL A 324 14.46 -10.67 -3.46
CA VAL A 324 14.82 -11.97 -4.06
C VAL A 324 15.09 -11.80 -5.55
N ARG A 325 14.25 -11.04 -6.26
CA ARG A 325 14.40 -10.81 -7.69
C ARG A 325 15.63 -9.99 -8.04
N VAL A 326 15.93 -8.95 -7.26
CA VAL A 326 17.18 -8.17 -7.41
C VAL A 326 18.39 -9.09 -7.22
N LEU A 327 18.38 -9.94 -6.19
CA LEU A 327 19.47 -10.87 -5.92
C LEU A 327 19.65 -11.91 -7.03
N GLU A 328 18.57 -12.41 -7.62
CA GLU A 328 18.63 -13.29 -8.79
C GLU A 328 19.22 -12.59 -10.02
N MET A 329 18.83 -11.34 -10.26
CA MET A 329 19.35 -10.57 -11.37
C MET A 329 20.84 -10.28 -11.20
N LEU A 330 21.27 -9.92 -9.98
CA LEU A 330 22.68 -9.71 -9.64
C LEU A 330 23.54 -10.97 -9.82
N LYS A 331 22.95 -12.17 -9.73
CA LYS A 331 23.65 -13.43 -10.03
C LYS A 331 23.88 -13.64 -11.53
N ASN A 332 22.95 -13.20 -12.36
CA ASN A 332 22.95 -13.49 -13.80
C ASN A 332 23.59 -12.37 -14.64
N GLU A 333 23.54 -11.13 -14.16
CA GLU A 333 24.10 -9.97 -14.84
C GLU A 333 24.89 -9.09 -13.87
N HIS A 334 26.03 -8.58 -14.34
CA HIS A 334 26.84 -7.67 -13.56
C HIS A 334 26.41 -6.22 -13.80
N PHE A 335 26.12 -5.49 -12.73
CA PHE A 335 25.82 -4.06 -12.74
C PHE A 335 26.79 -3.36 -11.78
N ASP A 336 27.37 -2.24 -12.21
CA ASP A 336 28.29 -1.47 -11.38
C ASP A 336 27.58 -0.59 -10.34
N VAL A 337 26.35 -0.16 -10.66
CA VAL A 337 25.55 0.73 -9.82
C VAL A 337 24.10 0.28 -9.85
N LEU A 338 23.53 0.10 -8.67
CA LEU A 338 22.11 -0.17 -8.49
C LEU A 338 21.43 1.02 -7.83
N VAL A 339 20.38 1.50 -8.46
CA VAL A 339 19.53 2.58 -7.95
C VAL A 339 18.16 1.98 -7.60
N LEU A 340 17.86 1.91 -6.31
CA LEU A 340 16.60 1.39 -5.78
C LEU A 340 15.63 2.55 -5.52
N ASP A 341 14.53 2.58 -6.27
CA ASP A 341 13.33 3.34 -5.95
C ASP A 341 12.45 2.52 -5.01
N SER A 342 12.42 2.89 -3.73
CA SER A 342 11.64 2.13 -2.74
C SER A 342 10.18 2.58 -2.72
N ALA A 343 9.29 1.62 -2.44
CA ALA A 343 7.94 1.92 -1.94
C ALA A 343 8.00 2.86 -0.70
N PRO A 344 6.89 3.50 -0.28
CA PRO A 344 6.87 4.40 0.87
C PRO A 344 7.57 3.81 2.12
N THR A 345 8.27 4.64 2.91
CA THR A 345 9.22 4.23 3.98
C THR A 345 8.75 3.08 4.91
N GLY A 346 7.45 2.97 5.19
CA GLY A 346 6.91 1.90 6.03
C GLY A 346 7.13 0.49 5.47
N HIS A 347 7.14 0.34 4.15
CA HIS A 347 7.42 -0.92 3.45
C HIS A 347 8.92 -1.27 3.48
N LEU A 348 9.80 -0.26 3.28
CA LEU A 348 11.25 -0.47 3.33
C LEU A 348 11.77 -0.87 4.73
N LEU A 349 11.23 -0.28 5.81
CA LEU A 349 11.63 -0.66 7.17
C LEU A 349 11.24 -2.11 7.49
N ARG A 350 10.08 -2.57 7.00
CA ARG A 350 9.67 -3.97 7.14
C ARG A 350 10.66 -4.93 6.48
N LEU A 351 11.17 -4.61 5.29
CA LEU A 351 12.21 -5.41 4.64
C LEU A 351 13.44 -5.59 5.54
N LEU A 352 13.83 -4.56 6.30
CA LEU A 352 14.95 -4.61 7.24
C LEU A 352 14.62 -5.41 8.53
N GLU A 353 13.36 -5.40 8.95
CA GLU A 353 12.84 -6.16 10.11
C GLU A 353 12.53 -7.63 9.75
N MET A 354 12.33 -7.95 8.47
CA MET A 354 11.92 -9.27 7.98
C MET A 354 12.84 -10.42 8.40
N PRO A 355 14.19 -10.29 8.46
CA PRO A 355 15.03 -11.36 8.97
C PRO A 355 14.68 -11.78 10.41
N GLN A 356 14.28 -10.83 11.25
CA GLN A 356 13.87 -11.10 12.63
C GLN A 356 12.46 -11.69 12.70
N LEU A 357 11.56 -11.24 11.82
CA LEU A 357 10.21 -11.81 11.71
C LEU A 357 10.25 -13.24 11.17
N LEU A 358 11.04 -13.52 10.13
CA LEU A 358 11.25 -14.86 9.58
C LEU A 358 11.91 -15.77 10.61
N ASP A 359 12.94 -15.30 11.32
CA ASP A 359 13.56 -16.07 12.40
C ASP A 359 12.57 -16.35 13.54
N SER A 360 11.71 -15.40 13.89
CA SER A 360 10.65 -15.59 14.90
C SER A 360 9.55 -16.55 14.44
N TRP A 361 9.15 -16.47 13.17
CA TRP A 361 8.19 -17.39 12.55
C TRP A 361 8.74 -18.81 12.46
N ILE A 362 9.97 -18.96 11.96
CA ILE A 362 10.70 -20.23 11.92
C ILE A 362 10.81 -20.78 13.34
N LYS A 363 11.26 -19.98 14.31
CA LYS A 363 11.32 -20.43 15.71
C LYS A 363 9.97 -20.84 16.25
N ALA A 364 8.89 -20.09 16.02
CA ALA A 364 7.56 -20.47 16.50
C ALA A 364 7.01 -21.75 15.84
N PHE A 365 7.34 -21.98 14.56
CA PHE A 365 6.94 -23.18 13.82
C PHE A 365 7.76 -24.42 14.23
N PHE A 366 9.07 -24.25 14.42
CA PHE A 366 10.01 -25.33 14.72
C PHE A 366 10.26 -25.56 16.22
N SER A 367 9.89 -24.63 17.12
CA SER A 367 10.01 -24.82 18.58
C SER A 367 8.91 -25.70 19.17
N ARG A 368 8.04 -26.26 18.34
CA ARG A 368 6.97 -27.19 18.75
C ARG A 368 7.21 -28.64 18.28
N PHE A 369 8.46 -28.94 17.93
CA PHE A 369 8.99 -30.31 17.80
C PHE A 369 10.14 -30.55 18.77
#